data_AF-A0AAV4GAC0-F1
#
_entry.id   AF-A0AAV4GAC0-F1
#
_cell.length_a   1.000
_cell.length_b   1.000
_cell.length_c   1.000
_cell.angle_alpha   90.00
_cell.angle_beta   90.00
_cell.angle_gamma   90.00
#
_symmetry.space_group_name_H-M   'P 1'
#
loop_
_entity.id
_entity.type
_entity.pdbx_description
1 polymer ?
#
loop_
_entity_poly.entity_id
_entity_poly.type
_entity_poly.pdbx_seq_one_letter_code
_entity_poly.pdbx_strand_id
1 'polypeptide(L)'
;MMGGQVCKEEFRLRNFFYHFEDETAFYRCQWKWPRCVYTSLRLLLAAYTLFGFIFELMDYYAKARIRDKPITFNMTTLPPDADVSDPDPDFDDWDSRRPWCVYFTMWTYMVLMTHMILAALLTVMFNGGDDTNDTELHSVTERAGVEDSYLDFPRREEYEPLIRADEILPTPRPKLTTRSSSLISSEYRQTPLAWYFKLSWFLSNVISACAPIVTTIFFTALYEGGPVGIYDTNIHILNTVFVVLDHLISARPVRVLHWPAPVFLGLCYGLFSYIFWRFDHVNHVVYENVLDWNYPAQAAVNMLILTFVGIAGVCGVFSFSVYLSLYNTVLYGGGLKKEGNDRGGESLRSRVEMMLEWERINEK
;
A
#
# COMPACT_ATOMS: atom_id res chain seq x y z
N MET A 1 5.63 -27.76 1.41
CA MET A 1 5.75 -27.43 -0.04
C MET A 1 4.85 -26.29 -0.54
N MET A 2 3.85 -25.79 0.22
CA MET A 2 2.96 -24.68 -0.24
C MET A 2 3.63 -23.30 -0.37
N GLY A 3 4.58 -22.95 0.50
CA GLY A 3 5.27 -21.65 0.44
C GLY A 3 6.00 -21.41 -0.89
N GLY A 4 6.52 -22.47 -1.52
CA GLY A 4 7.19 -22.37 -2.81
C GLY A 4 6.25 -22.00 -3.97
N GLN A 5 4.98 -22.42 -3.92
CA GLN A 5 4.00 -22.07 -4.94
C GLN A 5 3.52 -20.63 -4.79
N VAL A 6 3.27 -20.16 -3.57
CA VAL A 6 2.90 -18.76 -3.30
C VAL A 6 4.01 -17.80 -3.73
N CYS A 7 5.27 -18.11 -3.39
CA CYS A 7 6.41 -17.32 -3.88
C CYS A 7 6.49 -17.35 -5.41
N LYS A 8 6.35 -18.52 -6.05
CA LYS A 8 6.41 -18.63 -7.51
C LYS A 8 5.28 -17.85 -8.22
N GLU A 9 4.10 -17.77 -7.62
CA GLU A 9 3.00 -16.93 -8.11
C GLU A 9 3.29 -15.44 -7.93
N GLU A 10 3.85 -15.04 -6.79
CA GLU A 10 4.18 -13.63 -6.50
C GLU A 10 5.23 -13.10 -7.48
N PHE A 11 6.29 -13.86 -7.77
CA PHE A 11 7.39 -13.47 -8.66
C PHE A 11 7.08 -13.61 -10.17
N ARG A 12 5.81 -13.78 -10.56
CA ARG A 12 5.43 -13.74 -11.98
C ARG A 12 5.61 -12.32 -12.54
N LEU A 13 6.22 -12.21 -13.72
CA LEU A 13 6.48 -10.92 -14.40
C LEU A 13 5.24 -10.03 -14.51
N ARG A 14 4.04 -10.62 -14.69
CA ARG A 14 2.78 -9.85 -14.74
C ARG A 14 2.51 -9.03 -13.47
N ASN A 15 2.96 -9.51 -12.30
CA ASN A 15 2.74 -8.85 -11.03
C ASN A 15 3.64 -7.62 -10.86
N PHE A 16 4.75 -7.54 -11.62
CA PHE A 16 5.67 -6.40 -11.62
C PHE A 16 5.03 -5.14 -12.22
N PHE A 17 4.10 -5.33 -13.16
CA PHE A 17 3.45 -4.25 -13.91
C PHE A 17 2.14 -3.78 -13.27
N TYR A 18 2.02 -3.90 -11.94
CA TYR A 18 0.85 -3.43 -11.18
C TYR A 18 -0.47 -4.02 -11.72
N HIS A 19 -0.46 -5.30 -12.09
CA HIS A 19 -1.67 -6.02 -12.52
C HIS A 19 -2.49 -6.44 -11.30
N PHE A 20 -3.74 -5.99 -11.24
CA PHE A 20 -4.70 -6.38 -10.22
C PHE A 20 -6.10 -6.42 -10.84
N GLU A 21 -6.88 -7.43 -10.47
CA GLU A 21 -8.17 -7.72 -11.11
C GLU A 21 -9.31 -6.86 -10.53
N ASP A 22 -9.24 -6.54 -9.24
CA ASP A 22 -10.29 -5.82 -8.53
C ASP A 22 -9.94 -4.35 -8.32
N GLU A 23 -10.51 -3.47 -9.16
CA GLU A 23 -10.31 -2.03 -9.05
C GLU A 23 -10.93 -1.44 -7.77
N THR A 24 -11.92 -2.12 -7.17
CA THR A 24 -12.62 -1.64 -5.97
C THR A 24 -11.70 -1.56 -4.75
N ALA A 25 -10.64 -2.37 -4.72
CA ALA A 25 -9.63 -2.36 -3.68
C ALA A 25 -8.92 -1.00 -3.50
N PHE A 26 -8.92 -0.14 -4.52
CA PHE A 26 -8.25 1.16 -4.49
C PHE A 26 -9.09 2.28 -3.88
N TYR A 27 -10.42 2.12 -3.83
CA TYR A 27 -11.34 3.14 -3.37
C TYR A 27 -12.38 2.64 -2.35
N ARG A 28 -12.34 1.36 -1.97
CA ARG A 28 -13.14 0.80 -0.87
C ARG A 28 -12.29 0.59 0.39
N CYS A 29 -12.97 0.64 1.53
CA CYS A 29 -12.40 0.26 2.81
C CYS A 29 -12.30 -1.27 2.90
N GLN A 30 -11.24 -1.81 3.51
CA GLN A 30 -11.19 -3.25 3.80
C GLN A 30 -12.16 -3.67 4.91
N TRP A 31 -12.62 -2.69 5.71
CA TRP A 31 -13.65 -2.90 6.73
C TRP A 31 -15.04 -2.59 6.19
N LYS A 32 -16.06 -3.16 6.83
CA LYS A 32 -17.48 -2.91 6.52
C LYS A 32 -17.97 -1.56 7.06
N TRP A 33 -17.22 -0.49 6.80
CA TRP A 33 -17.59 0.86 7.22
C TRP A 33 -18.60 1.48 6.26
N PRO A 34 -19.51 2.35 6.75
CA PRO A 34 -20.33 3.16 5.87
C PRO A 34 -19.45 3.97 4.91
N ARG A 35 -19.82 4.01 3.62
CA ARG A 35 -19.05 4.69 2.58
C ARG A 35 -18.73 6.14 2.95
N CYS A 36 -19.70 6.86 3.52
CA CYS A 36 -19.53 8.24 3.97
C CYS A 36 -18.41 8.41 5.02
N VAL A 37 -18.24 7.45 5.93
CA VAL A 37 -17.19 7.49 6.96
C VAL A 37 -15.82 7.33 6.31
N TYR A 38 -15.66 6.35 5.43
CA TYR A 38 -14.40 6.12 4.72
C TYR A 38 -14.03 7.30 3.81
N THR A 39 -14.98 7.83 3.04
CA THR A 39 -14.76 9.02 2.20
C THR A 39 -14.38 10.24 3.04
N SER A 40 -15.04 10.46 4.19
CA SER A 40 -14.72 11.58 5.07
C SER A 40 -13.31 11.44 5.65
N LEU A 41 -12.93 10.25 6.11
CA LEU A 41 -11.57 9.99 6.60
C LEU A 41 -10.52 10.26 5.53
N ARG A 42 -10.77 9.83 4.28
CA ARG A 42 -9.88 10.09 3.15
C ARG A 42 -9.69 11.57 2.88
N LEU A 43 -10.78 12.34 2.87
CA LEU A 43 -10.74 13.79 2.69
C LEU A 43 -10.00 14.47 3.84
N LEU A 44 -10.20 14.02 5.09
CA LEU A 44 -9.48 14.56 6.24
C LEU A 44 -7.97 14.31 6.17
N LEU A 45 -7.55 13.09 5.81
CA LEU A 45 -6.12 12.78 5.63
C LEU A 45 -5.49 13.59 4.49
N ALA A 46 -6.19 13.73 3.35
CA ALA A 46 -5.74 14.55 2.24
C ALA A 46 -5.65 16.04 2.62
N ALA A 47 -6.66 16.57 3.30
CA ALA A 47 -6.68 17.96 3.74
C ALA A 47 -5.58 18.24 4.78
N TYR A 48 -5.38 17.32 5.75
CA TYR A 48 -4.32 17.45 6.75
C TYR A 48 -2.94 17.47 6.11
N THR A 49 -2.63 16.49 5.27
CA THR A 49 -1.32 16.39 4.62
C THR A 49 -1.05 17.60 3.72
N LEU A 50 -2.05 18.07 2.97
CA LEU A 50 -1.95 19.30 2.18
C LEU A 50 -1.71 20.54 3.05
N PHE A 51 -2.50 20.71 4.11
CA PHE A 51 -2.34 21.83 5.05
C PHE A 51 -0.96 21.81 5.69
N GLY A 52 -0.54 20.65 6.20
CA GLY A 52 0.78 20.47 6.80
C GLY A 52 1.89 20.82 5.81
N PHE A 53 1.83 20.33 4.56
CA PHE A 53 2.83 20.68 3.54
C PHE A 53 2.91 22.18 3.27
N ILE A 54 1.75 22.84 3.10
CA ILE A 54 1.69 24.30 2.87
C ILE A 54 2.24 25.04 4.08
N PHE A 55 1.86 24.62 5.29
CA PHE A 55 2.34 25.21 6.54
C PHE A 55 3.87 25.10 6.64
N GLU A 56 4.45 23.93 6.39
CA GLU A 56 5.90 23.75 6.43
C GLU A 56 6.62 24.62 5.40
N LEU A 57 6.07 24.71 4.19
CA LEU A 57 6.62 25.55 3.14
C LEU A 57 6.58 27.04 3.54
N MET A 58 5.44 27.48 4.11
CA MET A 58 5.27 28.85 4.58
C MET A 58 6.18 29.18 5.76
N ASP A 59 6.30 28.29 6.75
CA ASP A 59 7.17 28.46 7.90
C ASP A 59 8.64 28.56 7.47
N TYR A 60 9.07 27.66 6.57
CA TYR A 60 10.40 27.70 5.97
C TYR A 60 10.69 29.06 5.31
N TYR A 61 9.79 29.55 4.44
CA TYR A 61 10.00 30.83 3.76
C TYR A 61 9.85 32.04 4.69
N ALA A 62 9.01 31.96 5.73
CA ALA A 62 8.89 33.00 6.73
C ALA A 62 10.20 33.15 7.51
N LYS A 63 10.80 32.05 7.96
CA LYS A 63 12.11 32.03 8.63
C LYS A 63 13.22 32.53 7.71
N ALA A 64 13.24 32.10 6.45
CA ALA A 64 14.19 32.61 5.45
C ALA A 64 14.08 34.14 5.26
N ARG A 65 12.85 34.67 5.15
CA ARG A 65 12.61 36.11 4.95
C ARG A 65 13.01 36.98 6.15
N ILE A 66 12.86 36.48 7.38
CA ILE A 66 13.27 37.22 8.59
C ILE A 66 14.79 37.40 8.60
N ARG A 67 15.54 36.40 8.14
CA ARG A 67 17.02 36.40 8.07
C ARG A 67 17.60 37.35 7.02
N ASP A 68 16.90 37.58 5.91
CA ASP A 68 17.35 38.52 4.87
C ASP A 68 17.21 40.01 5.27
N LYS A 69 16.58 40.32 6.40
CA LYS A 69 16.54 41.70 6.91
C LYS A 69 17.92 42.05 7.46
N PRO A 70 18.60 43.10 6.94
CA PRO A 70 19.86 43.52 7.52
C PRO A 70 19.61 43.87 8.99
N ILE A 71 20.35 43.21 9.88
CA ILE A 71 20.42 43.59 11.30
C ILE A 71 20.95 45.02 11.30
N THR A 72 20.04 45.98 11.48
CA THR A 72 20.41 47.35 11.77
C THR A 72 20.86 47.34 13.21
N PHE A 73 22.14 47.02 13.41
CA PHE A 73 22.76 47.03 14.72
C PHE A 73 22.84 48.48 15.18
N ASN A 74 21.78 48.97 15.82
CA ASN A 74 21.80 50.24 16.52
C ASN A 74 22.69 50.07 17.75
N MET A 75 23.98 50.40 17.59
CA MET A 75 25.00 50.41 18.64
C MET A 75 24.65 51.26 19.88
N THR A 76 23.55 52.01 19.87
CA THR A 76 23.18 52.97 20.92
C THR A 76 22.29 52.41 22.03
N THR A 77 21.94 51.12 22.02
CA THR A 77 21.00 50.54 23.01
C THR A 77 21.50 49.30 23.75
N LEU A 78 22.79 48.99 23.72
CA LEU A 78 23.33 47.94 24.57
C LEU A 78 23.50 48.46 26.01
N PRO A 79 22.93 47.78 27.02
CA PRO A 79 23.31 48.04 28.40
C PRO A 79 24.82 47.78 28.54
N PRO A 80 25.55 48.57 29.35
CA PRO A 80 27.01 48.50 29.46
C PRO A 80 27.55 47.15 29.96
N ASP A 81 26.67 46.24 30.36
CA ASP A 81 26.97 44.94 30.96
C ASP A 81 26.51 43.76 30.09
N ALA A 82 26.05 44.00 28.86
CA ALA A 82 25.70 42.93 27.93
C ALA A 82 26.98 42.21 27.49
N ASP A 83 27.19 41.02 28.06
CA ASP A 83 28.27 40.12 27.71
C ASP A 83 28.20 39.77 26.21
N VAL A 84 29.16 40.28 25.45
CA VAL A 84 29.28 40.09 23.99
C VAL A 84 29.76 38.68 23.66
N SER A 85 30.02 37.83 24.66
CA SER A 85 30.59 36.50 24.47
C SER A 85 29.58 35.35 24.37
N ASP A 86 28.28 35.62 24.49
CA ASP A 86 27.24 34.58 24.33
C ASP A 86 26.49 34.80 23.00
N PRO A 87 27.02 34.30 21.86
CA PRO A 87 26.20 34.15 20.67
C PRO A 87 25.06 33.21 21.05
N ASP A 88 23.83 33.71 20.97
CA ASP A 88 22.59 32.97 21.24
C ASP A 88 22.75 31.49 20.82
N PRO A 89 22.83 30.53 21.77
CA PRO A 89 23.18 29.14 21.47
C PRO A 89 22.11 28.43 20.62
N ASP A 90 20.95 29.06 20.42
CA ASP A 90 19.93 28.62 19.47
C ASP A 90 20.22 29.04 18.02
N PHE A 91 21.37 29.70 17.75
CA PHE A 91 21.77 30.21 16.44
C PHE A 91 22.95 29.43 15.82
N ASP A 92 23.04 28.11 16.02
CA ASP A 92 23.78 27.24 15.09
C ASP A 92 22.95 27.03 13.80
N ASP A 93 22.80 28.14 13.07
CA ASP A 93 22.00 28.37 11.85
C ASP A 93 22.73 27.82 10.61
N TRP A 94 23.21 26.57 10.63
CA TRP A 94 23.87 25.93 9.49
C TRP A 94 22.89 25.25 8.52
N ASP A 95 21.73 24.82 9.00
CA ASP A 95 20.72 24.10 8.21
C ASP A 95 19.79 25.04 7.40
N SER A 96 19.80 26.33 7.71
CA SER A 96 18.80 27.29 7.25
C SER A 96 19.00 27.94 5.87
N ARG A 97 20.19 27.78 5.29
CA ARG A 97 20.55 28.38 3.99
C ARG A 97 20.17 27.49 2.80
N ARG A 98 19.73 26.27 3.08
CA ARG A 98 19.50 25.25 2.06
C ARG A 98 18.05 25.26 1.62
N PRO A 99 17.76 25.26 0.31
CA PRO A 99 16.40 25.15 -0.20
C PRO A 99 15.64 24.00 0.46
N TRP A 100 14.38 24.21 0.83
CA TRP A 100 13.55 23.20 1.50
C TRP A 100 13.51 21.86 0.77
N CYS A 101 13.64 21.85 -0.56
CA CYS A 101 13.62 20.64 -1.37
C CYS A 101 14.90 19.80 -1.26
N VAL A 102 15.89 20.22 -0.48
CA VAL A 102 17.14 19.47 -0.28
C VAL A 102 16.95 18.26 0.65
N TYR A 103 15.99 18.34 1.58
CA TYR A 103 15.74 17.29 2.56
C TYR A 103 14.93 16.14 1.98
N PHE A 104 15.39 14.90 2.21
CA PHE A 104 14.66 13.70 1.80
C PHE A 104 13.27 13.62 2.43
N THR A 105 13.14 14.08 3.68
CA THR A 105 11.87 14.18 4.38
C THR A 105 10.83 14.94 3.55
N MET A 106 11.22 16.05 2.91
CA MET A 106 10.31 16.84 2.08
C MET A 106 9.89 16.10 0.81
N TRP A 107 10.81 15.34 0.18
CA TRP A 107 10.46 14.50 -0.97
C TRP A 107 9.44 13.43 -0.57
N THR A 108 9.64 12.77 0.56
CA THR A 108 8.69 11.77 1.06
C THR A 108 7.35 12.38 1.46
N TYR A 109 7.35 13.57 2.07
CA TYR A 109 6.12 14.29 2.41
C TYR A 109 5.33 14.70 1.16
N MET A 110 5.99 15.16 0.09
CA MET A 110 5.34 15.44 -1.19
C MET A 110 4.67 14.20 -1.79
N VAL A 111 5.36 13.05 -1.76
CA VAL A 111 4.81 11.77 -2.23
C VAL A 111 3.62 11.35 -1.36
N LEU A 112 3.71 11.51 -0.03
CA LEU A 112 2.61 11.23 0.90
C LEU A 112 1.38 12.09 0.58
N MET A 113 1.57 13.42 0.49
CA MET A 113 0.50 14.36 0.18
C MET A 113 -0.14 14.02 -1.17
N THR A 114 0.66 13.76 -2.20
CA THR A 114 0.16 13.40 -3.55
C THR A 114 -0.65 12.10 -3.49
N HIS A 115 -0.15 11.10 -2.77
CA HIS A 115 -0.84 9.83 -2.55
C HIS A 115 -2.18 10.03 -1.84
N MET A 116 -2.21 10.78 -0.73
CA MET A 116 -3.44 11.01 0.05
C MET A 116 -4.49 11.77 -0.75
N ILE A 117 -4.08 12.79 -1.50
CA ILE A 117 -4.98 13.53 -2.40
C ILE A 117 -5.53 12.58 -3.48
N LEU A 118 -4.68 11.82 -4.15
CA LEU A 118 -5.11 10.89 -5.20
C LEU A 118 -6.06 9.83 -4.63
N ALA A 119 -5.74 9.23 -3.48
CA ALA A 119 -6.60 8.25 -2.82
C ALA A 119 -7.96 8.84 -2.43
N ALA A 120 -8.00 10.09 -1.97
CA ALA A 120 -9.25 10.78 -1.68
C ALA A 120 -10.07 11.07 -2.96
N LEU A 121 -9.42 11.52 -4.04
CA LEU A 121 -10.08 11.74 -5.33
C LEU A 121 -10.68 10.45 -5.88
N LEU A 122 -9.92 9.35 -5.89
CA LEU A 122 -10.43 8.04 -6.32
C LEU A 122 -11.61 7.59 -5.44
N THR A 123 -11.52 7.78 -4.13
CA THR A 123 -12.63 7.45 -3.22
C THR A 123 -13.88 8.26 -3.52
N VAL A 124 -13.76 9.56 -3.81
CA VAL A 124 -14.91 10.41 -4.14
C VAL A 124 -15.50 10.08 -5.50
N MET A 125 -14.66 9.91 -6.53
CA MET A 125 -15.09 9.67 -7.90
C MET A 125 -15.83 8.35 -8.06
N PHE A 126 -15.41 7.30 -7.34
CA PHE A 126 -15.97 5.96 -7.47
C PHE A 126 -16.96 5.59 -6.34
N ASN A 127 -17.28 6.54 -5.46
CA ASN A 127 -18.19 6.29 -4.32
C ASN A 127 -19.64 5.96 -4.72
N GLY A 128 -20.06 6.46 -5.89
CA GLY A 128 -21.45 6.41 -6.37
C GLY A 128 -21.73 5.41 -7.49
N GLY A 129 -20.77 4.54 -7.84
CA GLY A 129 -20.81 3.77 -9.10
C GLY A 129 -21.57 2.44 -9.10
N ASP A 130 -21.88 1.82 -7.96
CA ASP A 130 -22.08 0.35 -7.93
C ASP A 130 -23.39 -0.19 -7.32
N ASP A 131 -24.33 0.66 -6.88
CA ASP A 131 -25.53 0.12 -6.21
C ASP A 131 -26.48 -0.64 -7.18
N THR A 132 -26.33 -0.43 -8.50
CA THR A 132 -27.12 -1.12 -9.54
C THR A 132 -26.58 -2.49 -9.94
N ASN A 133 -25.25 -2.71 -9.97
CA ASN A 133 -24.67 -3.96 -10.48
C ASN A 133 -24.61 -5.07 -9.41
N ASP A 134 -24.35 -4.71 -8.15
CA ASP A 134 -24.28 -5.69 -7.05
C ASP A 134 -25.65 -6.34 -6.76
N THR A 135 -26.75 -5.60 -6.99
CA THR A 135 -28.13 -6.10 -6.86
C THR A 135 -28.49 -7.07 -7.99
N GLU A 136 -28.02 -6.81 -9.21
CA GLU A 136 -28.32 -7.62 -10.39
C GLU A 136 -27.55 -8.95 -10.37
N LEU A 137 -26.27 -8.93 -9.98
CA LEU A 137 -25.43 -10.13 -9.89
C LEU A 137 -25.90 -11.10 -8.79
N HIS A 138 -26.39 -10.59 -7.66
CA HIS A 138 -27.00 -11.43 -6.62
C HIS A 138 -28.32 -12.07 -7.12
N SER A 139 -29.15 -11.33 -7.86
CA SER A 139 -30.42 -11.83 -8.39
C SER A 139 -30.26 -12.93 -9.46
N VAL A 140 -29.21 -12.84 -10.27
CA VAL A 140 -28.89 -13.84 -11.31
C VAL A 140 -28.32 -15.12 -10.68
N THR A 141 -27.48 -14.98 -9.65
CA THR A 141 -26.93 -16.13 -8.92
C THR A 141 -28.00 -16.87 -8.12
N GLU A 142 -28.97 -16.15 -7.55
CA GLU A 142 -30.08 -16.73 -6.80
C GLU A 142 -31.09 -17.45 -7.72
N ARG A 143 -31.28 -16.98 -8.96
CA ARG A 143 -32.09 -17.72 -9.97
C ARG A 143 -31.40 -18.98 -10.49
N ALA A 144 -30.08 -18.97 -10.65
CA ALA A 144 -29.34 -20.13 -11.15
C ALA A 144 -29.24 -21.28 -10.13
N GLY A 145 -29.40 -21.01 -8.84
CA GLY A 145 -29.32 -22.02 -7.76
C GLY A 145 -30.60 -22.81 -7.49
N VAL A 146 -31.72 -22.52 -8.17
CA VAL A 146 -33.04 -23.09 -7.84
C VAL A 146 -33.50 -24.20 -8.82
N GLU A 147 -32.87 -24.36 -10.00
CA GLU A 147 -33.37 -25.31 -11.02
C GLU A 147 -32.73 -26.71 -11.01
N ASP A 148 -31.74 -27.01 -10.17
CA ASP A 148 -30.94 -28.26 -10.28
C ASP A 148 -31.29 -29.38 -9.27
N SER A 149 -32.55 -29.44 -8.83
CA SER A 149 -32.97 -30.44 -7.83
C SER A 149 -34.23 -31.20 -8.22
N TYR A 150 -34.20 -32.00 -9.28
CA TYR A 150 -35.08 -33.18 -9.46
C TYR A 150 -34.56 -34.06 -10.60
N LEU A 151 -33.58 -34.93 -10.35
CA LEU A 151 -33.43 -36.16 -11.13
C LEU A 151 -33.11 -37.33 -10.18
N ASP A 152 -34.20 -38.01 -9.85
CA ASP A 152 -34.30 -39.28 -9.12
C ASP A 152 -33.70 -40.42 -9.98
N PHE A 153 -32.80 -41.22 -9.41
CA PHE A 153 -32.19 -42.38 -10.07
C PHE A 153 -32.83 -43.68 -9.54
N PRO A 154 -33.53 -44.47 -10.37
CA PRO A 154 -33.93 -45.80 -9.96
C PRO A 154 -32.82 -46.83 -10.17
N ARG A 155 -32.73 -47.71 -9.17
CA ARG A 155 -31.85 -48.86 -8.97
C ARG A 155 -32.14 -49.98 -10.00
N ARG A 156 -31.07 -50.72 -10.33
CA ARG A 156 -30.96 -51.83 -11.30
C ARG A 156 -31.50 -53.18 -10.76
N GLU A 157 -32.39 -53.84 -11.51
CA GLU A 157 -32.73 -55.29 -11.51
C GLU A 157 -33.20 -55.63 -12.94
N GLU A 158 -32.41 -56.31 -13.78
CA GLU A 158 -32.33 -57.77 -14.07
C GLU A 158 -33.37 -58.28 -15.11
N TYR A 159 -32.91 -59.22 -15.97
CA TYR A 159 -33.56 -60.00 -17.06
C TYR A 159 -33.41 -59.56 -18.54
N GLU A 160 -32.50 -60.25 -19.25
CA GLU A 160 -32.66 -60.77 -20.64
C GLU A 160 -33.55 -62.05 -20.59
N PRO A 161 -34.08 -62.66 -21.68
CA PRO A 161 -33.74 -62.53 -23.12
C PRO A 161 -34.93 -62.61 -24.13
N LEU A 162 -34.62 -62.56 -25.46
CA LEU A 162 -35.19 -63.36 -26.59
C LEU A 162 -35.82 -62.62 -27.82
N ILE A 163 -35.17 -62.88 -28.97
CA ILE A 163 -35.69 -63.27 -30.31
C ILE A 163 -36.29 -62.20 -31.27
N ARG A 164 -35.44 -61.85 -32.25
CA ARG A 164 -35.52 -62.01 -33.74
C ARG A 164 -36.49 -61.17 -34.62
N ALA A 165 -35.84 -60.68 -35.70
CA ALA A 165 -36.27 -60.45 -37.09
C ALA A 165 -36.83 -59.08 -37.49
N ASP A 166 -36.04 -58.46 -38.39
CA ASP A 166 -36.42 -57.76 -39.62
C ASP A 166 -37.17 -56.44 -39.50
N GLU A 167 -36.45 -55.33 -39.73
CA GLU A 167 -36.68 -54.49 -40.92
C GLU A 167 -35.62 -53.39 -41.06
N ILE A 168 -35.11 -53.24 -42.29
CA ILE A 168 -34.14 -52.25 -42.72
C ILE A 168 -34.91 -51.00 -43.18
N LEU A 169 -34.64 -49.82 -42.59
CA LEU A 169 -34.71 -48.55 -43.33
C LEU A 169 -33.82 -47.47 -42.67
N PRO A 170 -33.04 -46.67 -43.43
CA PRO A 170 -32.16 -45.65 -42.85
C PRO A 170 -32.89 -44.31 -42.77
N THR A 171 -32.91 -43.68 -41.60
CA THR A 171 -33.33 -42.27 -41.47
C THR A 171 -32.28 -41.45 -40.70
N PRO A 172 -32.17 -40.14 -41.01
CA PRO A 172 -30.93 -39.39 -40.85
C PRO A 172 -30.71 -38.94 -39.41
N ARG A 173 -29.47 -39.04 -38.94
CA ARG A 173 -29.03 -38.46 -37.65
C ARG A 173 -29.40 -36.98 -37.60
N PRO A 174 -30.18 -36.52 -36.60
CA PRO A 174 -30.19 -35.12 -36.26
C PRO A 174 -28.81 -34.77 -35.71
N LYS A 175 -28.11 -33.83 -36.36
CA LYS A 175 -26.92 -33.19 -35.79
C LYS A 175 -27.38 -32.44 -34.54
N LEU A 176 -27.18 -33.06 -33.38
CA LEU A 176 -27.31 -32.37 -32.10
C LEU A 176 -26.27 -31.25 -32.11
N THR A 177 -26.78 -30.03 -32.22
CA THR A 177 -25.96 -28.83 -32.27
C THR A 177 -25.33 -28.65 -30.90
N THR A 178 -24.05 -28.98 -30.80
CA THR A 178 -23.15 -28.58 -29.72
C THR A 178 -22.95 -27.06 -29.79
N ARG A 179 -24.00 -26.29 -29.46
CA ARG A 179 -24.04 -24.82 -29.56
C ARG A 179 -24.48 -24.17 -28.25
N SER A 180 -24.30 -24.86 -27.12
CA SER A 180 -24.59 -24.31 -25.79
C SER A 180 -23.34 -24.18 -24.91
N SER A 181 -22.32 -25.02 -25.13
CA SER A 181 -21.09 -25.02 -24.31
C SER A 181 -20.07 -23.95 -24.68
N SER A 182 -20.20 -23.29 -25.84
CA SER A 182 -19.23 -22.29 -26.33
C SER A 182 -19.59 -20.84 -26.03
N LEU A 183 -20.74 -20.57 -25.41
CA LEU A 183 -21.16 -19.22 -25.03
C LEU A 183 -20.90 -18.88 -23.55
N ILE A 184 -20.56 -19.88 -22.72
CA ILE A 184 -20.21 -19.68 -21.30
C ILE A 184 -18.69 -19.51 -21.11
N SER A 185 -17.88 -19.81 -22.13
CA SER A 185 -16.50 -19.34 -22.21
C SER A 185 -16.42 -17.96 -22.87
N SER A 186 -17.36 -17.05 -22.54
CA SER A 186 -17.14 -15.63 -22.76
C SER A 186 -15.90 -15.29 -21.95
N GLU A 187 -14.77 -15.33 -22.64
CA GLU A 187 -13.51 -14.70 -22.35
C GLU A 187 -13.71 -13.62 -21.29
N TYR A 188 -13.45 -13.95 -20.01
CA TYR A 188 -13.34 -12.97 -18.94
C TYR A 188 -12.09 -12.17 -19.28
N ARG A 189 -12.26 -11.25 -20.22
CA ARG A 189 -11.21 -10.42 -20.78
C ARG A 189 -10.86 -9.44 -19.68
N GLN A 190 -9.92 -9.86 -18.83
CA GLN A 190 -9.41 -9.05 -17.72
C GLN A 190 -9.01 -7.69 -18.29
N THR A 191 -9.81 -6.67 -17.99
CA THR A 191 -9.49 -5.31 -18.40
C THR A 191 -8.25 -4.87 -17.63
N PRO A 192 -7.22 -4.34 -18.30
CA PRO A 192 -6.03 -3.90 -17.60
C PRO A 192 -6.39 -2.77 -16.63
N LEU A 193 -5.89 -2.86 -15.39
CA LEU A 193 -6.10 -1.85 -14.35
C LEU A 193 -5.78 -0.45 -14.89
N ALA A 194 -6.72 0.49 -14.70
CA ALA A 194 -6.56 1.85 -15.19
C ALA A 194 -5.29 2.54 -14.62
N TRP A 195 -4.71 3.45 -15.41
CA TRP A 195 -3.39 4.04 -15.10
C TRP A 195 -3.37 4.81 -13.77
N TYR A 196 -4.48 5.44 -13.37
CA TYR A 196 -4.57 6.21 -12.13
C TYR A 196 -4.61 5.31 -10.88
N PHE A 197 -5.20 4.11 -10.98
CA PHE A 197 -5.12 3.10 -9.93
C PHE A 197 -3.70 2.56 -9.79
N LYS A 198 -3.02 2.31 -10.92
CA LYS A 198 -1.60 1.95 -10.92
C LYS A 198 -0.73 3.04 -10.29
N LEU A 199 -0.98 4.31 -10.62
CA LEU A 199 -0.26 5.44 -10.03
C LEU A 199 -0.51 5.53 -8.52
N SER A 200 -1.75 5.41 -8.06
CA SER A 200 -2.08 5.37 -6.62
C SER A 200 -1.37 4.22 -5.92
N TRP A 201 -1.33 3.04 -6.54
CA TRP A 201 -0.61 1.89 -5.99
C TRP A 201 0.90 2.13 -5.92
N PHE A 202 1.49 2.68 -6.98
CA PHE A 202 2.90 3.02 -7.02
C PHE A 202 3.27 4.01 -5.90
N LEU A 203 2.54 5.13 -5.80
CA LEU A 203 2.79 6.15 -4.78
C LEU A 203 2.63 5.58 -3.37
N SER A 204 1.60 4.74 -3.15
CA SER A 204 1.44 3.99 -1.91
C SER A 204 2.68 3.17 -1.60
N ASN A 205 3.14 2.29 -2.49
CA ASN A 205 4.29 1.42 -2.21
C ASN A 205 5.57 2.21 -1.92
N VAL A 206 5.77 3.33 -2.61
CA VAL A 206 6.90 4.24 -2.34
C VAL A 206 6.83 4.77 -0.91
N ILE A 207 5.70 5.38 -0.53
CA ILE A 207 5.60 6.04 0.77
C ILE A 207 5.50 5.04 1.93
N SER A 208 4.93 3.85 1.69
CA SER A 208 4.91 2.72 2.65
C SER A 208 6.29 2.38 3.17
N ALA A 209 7.29 2.41 2.30
CA ALA A 209 8.66 2.08 2.66
C ALA A 209 9.43 3.31 3.17
N CYS A 210 9.31 4.45 2.49
CA CYS A 210 10.16 5.60 2.77
C CYS A 210 9.80 6.35 4.08
N ALA A 211 8.52 6.48 4.44
CA ALA A 211 8.13 7.24 5.64
C ALA A 211 8.66 6.64 6.96
N PRO A 212 8.55 5.31 7.21
CA PRO A 212 9.16 4.67 8.37
C PRO A 212 10.69 4.81 8.40
N ILE A 213 11.35 4.75 7.24
CA ILE A 213 12.80 4.92 7.13
C ILE A 213 13.21 6.33 7.55
N VAL A 214 12.56 7.36 7.02
CA VAL A 214 12.83 8.77 7.37
C VAL A 214 12.65 9.00 8.87
N THR A 215 11.58 8.45 9.44
CA THR A 215 11.32 8.53 10.89
C THR A 215 12.43 7.86 11.68
N THR A 216 12.83 6.66 11.28
CA THR A 216 13.90 5.91 11.94
C THR A 216 15.21 6.68 11.88
N ILE A 217 15.65 7.11 10.69
CA ILE A 217 16.90 7.86 10.51
C ILE A 217 16.91 9.10 11.39
N PHE A 218 15.81 9.86 11.41
CA PHE A 218 15.71 11.04 12.26
C PHE A 218 15.96 10.70 13.72
N PHE A 219 15.18 9.80 14.31
CA PHE A 219 15.28 9.48 15.74
C PHE A 219 16.53 8.68 16.13
N THR A 220 17.16 7.97 15.20
CA THR A 220 18.35 7.14 15.51
C THR A 220 19.68 7.80 15.18
N ALA A 221 19.71 8.73 14.22
CA ALA A 221 20.95 9.24 13.66
C ALA A 221 21.05 10.77 13.55
N LEU A 222 19.91 11.49 13.54
CA LEU A 222 19.91 12.96 13.39
C LEU A 222 19.42 13.68 14.65
N TYR A 223 18.66 13.01 15.51
CA TYR A 223 18.10 13.62 16.71
C TYR A 223 19.16 13.80 17.80
N GLU A 224 19.43 15.05 18.18
CA GLU A 224 20.49 15.42 19.12
C GLU A 224 20.04 15.37 20.60
N GLY A 225 18.78 15.01 20.86
CA GLY A 225 18.18 15.01 22.20
C GLY A 225 17.35 16.26 22.48
N GLY A 226 16.59 16.25 23.59
CA GLY A 226 15.72 17.35 23.99
C GLY A 226 14.21 17.04 23.88
N PRO A 227 13.34 18.06 23.86
CA PRO A 227 11.93 17.93 23.52
C PRO A 227 11.72 17.87 22.00
N VAL A 228 10.93 16.92 21.52
CA VAL A 228 10.57 16.83 20.09
C VAL A 228 9.60 17.96 19.75
N GLY A 229 9.98 18.82 18.80
CA GLY A 229 9.15 19.93 18.35
C GLY A 229 7.90 19.46 17.59
N ILE A 230 6.91 20.36 17.47
CA ILE A 230 5.71 20.11 16.66
C ILE A 230 6.09 19.90 15.19
N TYR A 231 7.08 20.64 14.71
CA TYR A 231 7.66 20.52 13.36
C TYR A 231 8.19 19.10 13.12
N ASP A 232 9.12 18.64 13.96
CA ASP A 232 9.73 17.31 13.85
C ASP A 232 8.68 16.20 13.98
N THR A 233 7.72 16.39 14.88
CA THR A 233 6.59 15.48 15.05
C THR A 233 5.78 15.36 13.76
N ASN A 234 5.47 16.47 13.10
CA ASN A 234 4.65 16.47 11.90
C ASN A 234 5.36 15.79 10.72
N ILE A 235 6.60 16.19 10.44
CA ILE A 235 7.30 15.73 9.24
C ILE A 235 7.94 14.33 9.40
N HIS A 236 8.20 13.88 10.64
CA HIS A 236 8.75 12.54 10.88
C HIS A 236 7.66 11.59 11.40
N ILE A 237 7.12 11.84 12.60
CA ILE A 237 6.19 10.89 13.24
C ILE A 237 4.89 10.77 12.45
N LEU A 238 4.22 11.88 12.14
CA LEU A 238 2.90 11.85 11.49
C LEU A 238 2.96 11.30 10.06
N ASN A 239 4.08 11.49 9.36
CA ASN A 239 4.35 10.82 8.09
C ASN A 239 4.19 9.30 8.17
N THR A 240 4.81 8.67 9.18
CA THR A 240 4.68 7.22 9.40
C THR A 240 3.28 6.84 9.88
N VAL A 241 2.70 7.62 10.79
CA VAL A 241 1.34 7.36 11.31
C VAL A 241 0.31 7.35 10.18
N PHE A 242 0.37 8.30 9.25
CA PHE A 242 -0.58 8.33 8.13
C PHE A 242 -0.42 7.17 7.17
N VAL A 243 0.82 6.73 6.92
CA VAL A 243 1.06 5.50 6.15
C VAL A 243 0.48 4.29 6.86
N VAL A 244 0.69 4.12 8.17
CA VAL A 244 0.12 3.00 8.91
C VAL A 244 -1.40 3.03 8.88
N LEU A 245 -2.01 4.19 9.16
CA LEU A 245 -3.47 4.37 9.08
C LEU A 245 -3.99 4.04 7.68
N ASP A 246 -3.29 4.47 6.63
CA ASP A 246 -3.64 4.16 5.25
C ASP A 246 -3.70 2.65 4.98
N HIS A 247 -2.72 1.88 5.45
CA HIS A 247 -2.73 0.42 5.30
C HIS A 247 -3.81 -0.24 6.13
N LEU A 248 -4.10 0.31 7.31
CA LEU A 248 -5.15 -0.20 8.17
C LEU A 248 -6.54 0.02 7.58
N ILE A 249 -6.78 1.06 6.78
CA ILE A 249 -8.13 1.33 6.24
C ILE A 249 -8.32 0.87 4.79
N SER A 250 -7.26 0.79 4.00
CA SER A 250 -7.33 0.47 2.57
C SER A 250 -7.44 -1.02 2.32
N ALA A 251 -8.24 -1.42 1.33
CA ALA A 251 -8.23 -2.78 0.77
C ALA A 251 -7.12 -3.01 -0.25
N ARG A 252 -6.19 -2.05 -0.41
CA ARG A 252 -5.14 -2.12 -1.41
C ARG A 252 -4.22 -3.33 -1.16
N PRO A 253 -3.94 -4.12 -2.20
CA PRO A 253 -3.01 -5.24 -2.10
C PRO A 253 -1.59 -4.76 -1.76
N VAL A 254 -0.97 -5.42 -0.78
CA VAL A 254 0.44 -5.24 -0.43
C VAL A 254 1.24 -6.36 -1.08
N ARG A 255 2.19 -6.01 -1.95
CA ARG A 255 3.04 -6.96 -2.68
C ARG A 255 4.50 -6.65 -2.44
N VAL A 256 5.27 -7.66 -2.06
CA VAL A 256 6.72 -7.51 -1.83
C VAL A 256 7.43 -7.11 -3.12
N LEU A 257 6.92 -7.55 -4.27
CA LEU A 257 7.52 -7.33 -5.59
C LEU A 257 7.67 -5.85 -5.98
N HIS A 258 6.92 -4.94 -5.36
CA HIS A 258 6.98 -3.50 -5.66
C HIS A 258 8.09 -2.74 -4.90
N TRP A 259 8.97 -3.45 -4.18
CA TRP A 259 10.16 -2.85 -3.55
C TRP A 259 11.08 -2.03 -4.48
N PRO A 260 11.15 -2.25 -5.82
CA PRO A 260 11.96 -1.40 -6.69
C PRO A 260 11.47 0.05 -6.78
N ALA A 261 10.19 0.31 -6.53
CA ALA A 261 9.62 1.66 -6.59
C ALA A 261 10.23 2.61 -5.54
N PRO A 262 10.22 2.29 -4.23
CA PRO A 262 10.92 3.11 -3.24
C PRO A 262 12.44 3.12 -3.45
N VAL A 263 13.04 2.04 -3.98
CA VAL A 263 14.49 2.02 -4.30
C VAL A 263 14.82 3.04 -5.37
N PHE A 264 14.00 3.15 -6.41
CA PHE A 264 14.17 4.17 -7.43
C PHE A 264 14.15 5.58 -6.84
N LEU A 265 13.21 5.88 -5.93
CA LEU A 265 13.18 7.18 -5.24
C LEU A 265 14.46 7.41 -4.41
N GLY A 266 14.94 6.41 -3.68
CA GLY A 266 16.18 6.47 -2.91
C GLY A 266 17.40 6.77 -3.77
N LEU A 267 17.52 6.11 -4.93
CA LEU A 267 18.60 6.36 -5.90
C LEU A 267 18.50 7.75 -6.54
N CYS A 268 17.29 8.20 -6.91
CA CYS A 268 17.08 9.56 -7.42
C CYS A 268 17.49 10.61 -6.39
N TYR A 269 17.11 10.42 -5.13
CA TYR A 269 17.50 11.32 -4.05
C TYR A 269 19.01 11.28 -3.80
N GLY A 270 19.62 10.09 -3.76
CA GLY A 270 21.07 9.96 -3.59
C GLY A 270 21.86 10.67 -4.70
N LEU A 271 21.41 10.55 -5.96
CA LEU A 271 21.99 11.27 -7.09
C LEU A 271 21.81 12.78 -6.95
N PHE A 272 20.59 13.24 -6.61
CA PHE A 272 20.32 14.65 -6.37
C PHE A 272 21.21 15.22 -5.24
N SER A 273 21.31 14.51 -4.12
CA SER A 273 22.11 14.91 -2.96
C SER A 273 23.60 15.02 -3.32
N TYR A 274 24.13 14.06 -4.09
CA TYR A 274 25.49 14.13 -4.59
C TYR A 274 25.71 15.33 -5.50
N ILE A 275 24.81 15.56 -6.46
CA ILE A 275 24.89 16.71 -7.37
C ILE A 275 24.80 18.03 -6.58
N PHE A 276 23.92 18.12 -5.60
CA PHE A 276 23.76 19.31 -4.75
C PHE A 276 25.06 19.64 -3.99
N TRP A 277 25.69 18.64 -3.38
CA TRP A 277 26.98 18.77 -2.70
C TRP A 277 28.11 19.23 -3.64
N ARG A 278 28.10 18.82 -4.91
CA ARG A 278 29.14 19.22 -5.90
C ARG A 278 29.21 20.72 -6.17
N PHE A 279 28.17 21.48 -5.85
CA PHE A 279 28.17 22.94 -6.02
C PHE A 279 28.88 23.66 -4.87
N ASP A 280 28.85 23.11 -3.65
CA ASP A 280 29.51 23.68 -2.47
C ASP A 280 29.77 22.59 -1.42
N HIS A 281 31.02 22.14 -1.32
CA HIS A 281 31.38 21.03 -0.43
C HIS A 281 31.33 21.38 1.07
N VAL A 282 31.22 22.68 1.42
CA VAL A 282 31.14 23.15 2.80
C VAL A 282 29.69 23.40 3.18
N ASN A 283 28.96 24.20 2.39
CA ASN A 283 27.61 24.61 2.76
C ASN A 283 26.52 23.61 2.34
N HIS A 284 26.78 22.65 1.44
CA HIS A 284 25.76 21.74 0.91
C HIS A 284 25.85 20.29 1.45
N VAL A 285 26.41 20.09 2.65
CA VAL A 285 26.44 18.79 3.34
C VAL A 285 25.12 18.52 4.07
N VAL A 286 24.15 17.89 3.39
CA VAL A 286 22.76 17.77 3.89
C VAL A 286 22.62 17.07 5.24
N TYR A 287 23.21 15.88 5.37
CA TYR A 287 23.11 15.06 6.57
C TYR A 287 24.51 14.69 7.04
N GLU A 288 25.06 15.53 7.92
CA GLU A 288 26.30 15.25 8.62
C GLU A 288 26.15 13.89 9.33
N ASN A 289 27.14 13.00 9.20
CA ASN A 289 27.16 11.60 9.70
C ASN A 289 26.39 10.53 8.91
N VAL A 290 25.32 10.87 8.18
CA VAL A 290 24.54 9.87 7.43
C VAL A 290 24.85 9.89 5.94
N LEU A 291 24.79 11.06 5.33
CA LEU A 291 24.95 11.26 3.89
C LEU A 291 25.95 12.41 3.62
N ASP A 292 27.11 12.32 4.26
CA ASP A 292 28.19 13.28 4.11
C ASP A 292 29.09 12.91 2.93
N TRP A 293 28.88 13.60 1.81
CA TRP A 293 29.64 13.39 0.58
C TRP A 293 31.09 13.89 0.63
N ASN A 294 31.51 14.59 1.69
CA ASN A 294 32.94 14.82 1.96
C ASN A 294 33.68 13.50 2.25
N TYR A 295 32.94 12.47 2.69
CA TYR A 295 33.40 11.09 2.82
C TYR A 295 32.62 10.20 1.84
N PRO A 296 32.89 10.30 0.52
CA PRO A 296 32.01 9.77 -0.53
C PRO A 296 31.84 8.24 -0.48
N ALA A 297 32.86 7.51 -0.03
CA ALA A 297 32.78 6.07 0.14
C ALA A 297 31.77 5.70 1.25
N GLN A 298 31.82 6.39 2.39
CA GLN A 298 30.91 6.16 3.52
C GLN A 298 29.48 6.60 3.17
N ALA A 299 29.32 7.78 2.56
CA ALA A 299 28.01 8.25 2.10
C ALA A 299 27.38 7.30 1.07
N ALA A 300 28.14 6.81 0.09
CA ALA A 300 27.65 5.84 -0.88
C ALA A 300 27.23 4.52 -0.22
N VAL A 301 28.03 4.01 0.73
CA VAL A 301 27.70 2.79 1.48
C VAL A 301 26.43 3.00 2.32
N ASN A 302 26.33 4.09 3.08
CA ASN A 302 25.15 4.41 3.87
C ASN A 302 23.90 4.55 3.00
N MET A 303 24.00 5.26 1.87
CA MET A 303 22.90 5.42 0.91
C MET A 303 22.43 4.07 0.37
N LEU A 304 23.34 3.20 -0.03
CA LEU A 304 23.01 1.86 -0.54
C LEU A 304 22.42 0.97 0.57
N ILE A 305 22.95 1.01 1.80
CA ILE A 305 22.40 0.24 2.93
C ILE A 305 20.97 0.71 3.24
N LEU A 306 20.75 2.01 3.40
CA LEU A 306 19.42 2.56 3.67
C LEU A 306 18.43 2.26 2.53
N THR A 307 18.89 2.37 1.29
CA THR A 307 18.06 2.11 0.10
C THR A 307 17.74 0.63 -0.07
N PHE A 308 18.69 -0.29 0.05
CA PHE A 308 18.41 -1.71 -0.22
C PHE A 308 18.00 -2.48 1.04
N VAL A 309 18.73 -2.33 2.13
CA VAL A 309 18.47 -3.07 3.38
C VAL A 309 17.31 -2.43 4.15
N GLY A 310 17.30 -1.10 4.25
CA GLY A 310 16.21 -0.37 4.92
C GLY A 310 14.86 -0.63 4.25
N ILE A 311 14.79 -0.46 2.91
CA ILE A 311 13.55 -0.71 2.16
C ILE A 311 13.16 -2.19 2.22
N ALA A 312 14.08 -3.13 2.00
CA ALA A 312 13.74 -4.55 2.06
C ALA A 312 13.22 -4.96 3.46
N GLY A 313 13.83 -4.45 4.53
CA GLY A 313 13.40 -4.69 5.89
C GLY A 313 12.00 -4.15 6.16
N VAL A 314 11.74 -2.90 5.80
CA VAL A 314 10.42 -2.27 5.98
C VAL A 314 9.37 -2.98 5.13
N CYS A 315 9.62 -3.21 3.84
CA CYS A 315 8.70 -3.95 2.98
C CYS A 315 8.39 -5.36 3.54
N GLY A 316 9.40 -6.07 4.04
CA GLY A 316 9.22 -7.39 4.65
C GLY A 316 8.34 -7.36 5.89
N VAL A 317 8.62 -6.45 6.83
CA VAL A 317 7.82 -6.27 8.06
C VAL A 317 6.39 -5.83 7.74
N PHE A 318 6.21 -4.91 6.78
CA PHE A 318 4.89 -4.44 6.36
C PHE A 318 4.08 -5.55 5.70
N SER A 319 4.66 -6.32 4.77
CA SER A 319 4.00 -7.46 4.15
C SER A 319 3.63 -8.53 5.19
N PHE A 320 4.49 -8.80 6.16
CA PHE A 320 4.20 -9.71 7.26
C PHE A 320 3.07 -9.22 8.17
N SER A 321 3.05 -7.92 8.49
CA SER A 321 2.01 -7.30 9.34
C SER A 321 0.63 -7.34 8.69
N VAL A 322 0.56 -7.10 7.38
CA VAL A 322 -0.68 -7.20 6.60
C VAL A 322 -1.15 -8.64 6.52
N TYR A 323 -0.23 -9.59 6.28
CA TYR A 323 -0.54 -11.01 6.31
C TYR A 323 -1.16 -11.43 7.65
N LEU A 324 -0.56 -11.00 8.77
CA LEU A 324 -1.07 -11.29 10.11
C LEU A 324 -2.45 -10.65 10.37
N SER A 325 -2.66 -9.41 9.91
CA SER A 325 -3.96 -8.71 10.02
C SER A 325 -5.07 -9.45 9.26
N LEU A 326 -4.80 -9.88 8.03
CA LEU A 326 -5.73 -10.64 7.21
C LEU A 326 -6.02 -12.02 7.84
N TYR A 327 -4.98 -12.71 8.32
CA TYR A 327 -5.12 -13.98 9.03
C TYR A 327 -6.02 -13.84 10.26
N ASN A 328 -5.78 -12.83 11.08
CA ASN A 328 -6.59 -12.57 12.28
C ASN A 328 -8.03 -12.16 11.92
N THR A 329 -8.23 -11.38 10.87
CA THR A 329 -9.58 -10.97 10.45
C THR A 329 -10.40 -12.15 9.91
N VAL A 330 -9.77 -13.07 9.19
CA VAL A 330 -10.43 -14.30 8.71
C VAL A 330 -10.76 -15.25 9.86
N LEU A 331 -9.86 -15.44 10.82
CA LEU A 331 -10.07 -16.34 11.95
C LEU A 331 -11.05 -15.79 13.00
N TYR A 332 -10.89 -14.53 13.41
CA TYR A 332 -11.71 -13.93 14.45
C TYR A 332 -12.99 -13.28 13.90
N GLY A 333 -12.98 -12.79 12.65
CA GLY A 333 -14.17 -12.28 11.97
C GLY A 333 -15.18 -13.37 11.58
N GLY A 334 -14.73 -14.63 11.44
CA GLY A 334 -15.61 -15.80 11.32
C GLY A 334 -16.19 -16.28 12.66
N GLY A 335 -15.73 -15.74 13.80
CA GLY A 335 -16.05 -16.22 15.15
C GLY A 335 -17.25 -15.57 15.84
N LEU A 336 -17.90 -14.58 15.24
CA LEU A 336 -19.06 -13.87 15.84
C LEU A 336 -20.37 -14.01 15.05
N LYS A 337 -20.62 -15.20 14.50
CA LYS A 337 -22.00 -15.61 14.20
C LYS A 337 -22.25 -17.05 14.60
N LYS A 338 -22.13 -17.31 15.90
CA LYS A 338 -22.75 -18.47 16.52
C LYS A 338 -24.23 -18.15 16.73
N GLU A 339 -25.03 -18.26 15.65
CA GLU A 339 -26.47 -18.54 15.75
C GLU A 339 -27.02 -18.95 14.37
N GLY A 340 -27.10 -20.26 14.18
CA GLY A 340 -28.21 -20.93 13.50
C GLY A 340 -28.31 -20.83 11.97
N ASN A 341 -27.33 -21.35 11.21
CA ASN A 341 -27.63 -22.13 9.98
C ASN A 341 -26.39 -22.91 9.51
N ASP A 342 -26.31 -24.18 9.91
CA ASP A 342 -25.17 -25.10 9.79
C ASP A 342 -24.92 -25.63 8.36
N ARG A 343 -24.77 -24.77 7.34
CA ARG A 343 -24.36 -25.26 5.99
C ARG A 343 -23.20 -24.54 5.33
N GLY A 344 -22.79 -23.37 5.82
CA GLY A 344 -21.64 -22.62 5.28
C GLY A 344 -20.31 -22.88 6.00
N GLY A 345 -20.36 -23.13 7.31
CA GLY A 345 -19.16 -23.26 8.16
C GLY A 345 -18.42 -24.60 8.03
N GLU A 346 -19.12 -25.67 7.65
CA GLU A 346 -18.55 -27.02 7.54
C GLU A 346 -17.54 -27.15 6.40
N SER A 347 -17.69 -26.41 5.30
CA SER A 347 -16.77 -26.47 4.16
C SER A 347 -15.37 -25.94 4.51
N LEU A 348 -15.27 -24.83 5.24
CA LEU A 348 -13.98 -24.25 5.63
C LEU A 348 -13.37 -24.94 6.85
N ARG A 349 -14.18 -25.35 7.82
CA ARG A 349 -13.70 -26.16 8.96
C ARG A 349 -13.16 -27.51 8.50
N SER A 350 -13.81 -28.14 7.51
CA SER A 350 -13.30 -29.37 6.87
C SER A 350 -11.99 -29.14 6.12
N ARG A 351 -11.80 -27.99 5.45
CA ARG A 351 -10.54 -27.68 4.75
C ARG A 351 -9.38 -27.41 5.71
N VAL A 352 -9.65 -26.86 6.89
CA VAL A 352 -8.64 -26.64 7.93
C VAL A 352 -8.34 -27.92 8.70
N GLU A 353 -9.35 -28.72 9.05
CA GLU A 353 -9.13 -30.04 9.67
C GLU A 353 -8.40 -31.00 8.72
N MET A 354 -8.70 -30.97 7.43
CA MET A 354 -7.95 -31.72 6.41
C MET A 354 -6.49 -31.24 6.29
N MET A 355 -6.22 -29.96 6.59
CA MET A 355 -4.86 -29.40 6.61
C MET A 355 -4.07 -29.89 7.84
N LEU A 356 -4.72 -29.92 9.01
CA LEU A 356 -4.13 -30.38 10.27
C LEU A 356 -3.97 -31.91 10.33
N GLU A 357 -4.91 -32.67 9.76
CA GLU A 357 -4.81 -34.13 9.64
C GLU A 357 -3.66 -34.51 8.69
N TRP A 358 -3.43 -33.73 7.62
CA TRP A 358 -2.33 -33.92 6.69
C TRP A 358 -0.95 -33.58 7.31
N GLU A 359 -0.86 -32.57 8.17
CA GLU A 359 0.35 -32.30 8.99
C GLU A 359 0.64 -33.47 9.94
N ARG A 360 -0.39 -33.99 10.63
CA ARG A 360 -0.26 -35.11 11.58
C ARG A 360 0.17 -36.42 10.91
N ILE A 361 -0.19 -36.64 9.64
CA ILE A 361 0.21 -37.82 8.86
C ILE A 361 1.65 -37.72 8.35
N ASN A 362 2.17 -36.51 8.10
CA ASN A 362 3.51 -36.28 7.55
C ASN A 362 4.60 -36.02 8.61
N GLU A 363 4.23 -35.92 9.89
CA GLU A 363 5.17 -35.91 11.02
C GLU A 363 5.53 -37.33 11.55
N LYS A 364 5.07 -38.39 10.88
CA LYS A 364 5.54 -39.78 11.07
C LYS A 364 6.30 -40.23 9.84
#